data_AF-A0A8H5CVJ1-F1
#
_entry.id   AF-A0A8H5CVJ1-F1
#
_cell.length_a   1.000
_cell.length_b   1.000
_cell.length_c   1.000
_cell.angle_alpha   90.00
_cell.angle_beta   90.00
_cell.angle_gamma   90.00
#
_symmetry.space_group_name_H-M   'P 1'
#
loop_
_entity.id
_entity.type
_entity.pdbx_description
1 polymer ?
#
loop_
_entity_poly.entity_id
_entity_poly.type
_entity_poly.pdbx_seq_one_letter_code
_entity_poly.pdbx_strand_id
1 'polypeptide(L)'
;MSTTAVAAPSRGAILHLYAAALRTSRSFSSYNFRHYFVRRTKETFRNIQSEEDPQKLRTMYADAVKELNVIRRSAIVNQLYGGWRLAVESERRPEDIRERGDT
;
A
#
# COMPACT_ATOMS: atom_id res chain seq x y z
N MET A 1 -31.60 -17.55 18.87
CA MET A 1 -30.79 -17.14 17.70
C MET A 1 -29.38 -16.86 18.19
N SER A 2 -28.46 -17.82 18.07
CA SER A 2 -27.09 -17.66 18.56
C SER A 2 -26.34 -16.70 17.64
N THR A 3 -26.05 -15.50 18.15
CA THR A 3 -25.12 -14.57 17.52
C THR A 3 -23.73 -15.21 17.56
N THR A 4 -23.25 -15.71 16.42
CA THR A 4 -21.85 -16.10 16.28
C THR A 4 -21.00 -14.85 16.51
N ALA A 5 -20.44 -14.71 17.71
CA ALA A 5 -19.45 -13.69 18.00
C ALA A 5 -18.26 -13.92 17.07
N VAL A 6 -18.23 -13.18 15.96
CA VAL A 6 -17.12 -13.22 15.01
C VAL A 6 -15.88 -12.78 15.78
N ALA A 7 -14.95 -13.71 15.96
CA ALA A 7 -13.73 -13.49 16.71
C ALA A 7 -12.89 -12.36 16.09
N ALA A 8 -12.04 -11.73 16.92
CA ALA A 8 -11.04 -10.79 16.43
C ALA A 8 -10.12 -11.48 15.39
N PRO A 9 -9.66 -10.74 14.36
CA PRO A 9 -8.78 -11.31 13.34
C PRO A 9 -7.48 -11.81 14.00
N SER A 10 -7.03 -12.99 13.58
CA SER A 10 -5.77 -13.55 14.10
C SER A 10 -4.58 -12.72 13.60
N ARG A 11 -3.47 -12.75 14.36
CA ARG A 11 -2.20 -12.11 13.95
C ARG A 11 -1.74 -12.57 12.57
N GLY A 12 -1.90 -13.86 12.26
CA GLY A 12 -1.59 -14.42 10.94
C GLY A 12 -2.42 -13.79 9.82
N ALA A 13 -3.73 -13.65 10.03
CA ALA A 13 -4.62 -13.02 9.06
C ALA A 13 -4.22 -11.56 8.78
N ILE A 14 -3.88 -10.80 9.83
CA ILE A 14 -3.41 -9.40 9.69
C ILE A 14 -2.10 -9.35 8.88
N LEU A 15 -1.14 -10.22 9.17
CA LEU A 15 0.14 -10.25 8.45
C LEU A 15 -0.03 -10.66 6.97
N HIS A 16 -0.91 -11.63 6.69
CA HIS A 16 -1.26 -12.01 5.32
C HIS A 16 -1.89 -10.85 4.56
N LEU A 17 -2.81 -10.11 5.19
CA LEU A 17 -3.45 -8.95 4.60
C LEU A 17 -2.43 -7.83 4.34
N TYR A 18 -1.54 -7.56 5.30
CA TYR A 18 -0.46 -6.58 5.17
C TYR A 18 0.44 -6.90 3.97
N ALA A 19 0.90 -8.15 3.86
CA ALA A 19 1.73 -8.58 2.75
C ALA A 19 1.00 -8.46 1.39
N ALA A 20 -0.29 -8.81 1.34
CA ALA A 20 -1.10 -8.66 0.14
C ALA A 20 -1.27 -7.18 -0.26
N ALA A 21 -1.58 -6.30 0.69
CA ALA A 21 -1.67 -4.86 0.47
C ALA A 21 -0.34 -4.27 -0.01
N LEU A 22 0.76 -4.59 0.69
CA LEU A 22 2.08 -4.07 0.34
C LEU A 22 2.55 -4.52 -1.06
N ARG A 23 2.28 -5.78 -1.44
CA ARG A 23 2.56 -6.28 -2.80
C ARG A 23 1.73 -5.54 -3.85
N THR A 24 0.44 -5.33 -3.60
CA THR A 24 -0.45 -4.62 -4.53
C THR A 24 -0.02 -3.15 -4.67
N SER A 25 0.28 -2.47 -3.56
CA SER A 25 0.78 -1.09 -3.56
C SER A 25 2.10 -0.93 -4.31
N ARG A 26 2.95 -1.95 -4.35
CA ARG A 26 4.20 -1.95 -5.13
C ARG A 26 3.97 -2.14 -6.64
N SER A 27 2.82 -2.68 -7.04
CA SER A 27 2.53 -2.98 -8.44
C SER A 27 2.11 -1.75 -9.26
N PHE A 28 1.82 -0.61 -8.64
CA PHE A 28 1.54 0.63 -9.37
C PHE A 28 2.73 1.02 -10.26
N SER A 29 2.44 1.37 -11.51
CA SER A 29 3.43 1.85 -12.47
C SER A 29 3.87 3.27 -12.10
N SER A 30 2.91 4.13 -11.74
CA SER A 30 3.16 5.51 -11.31
C SER A 30 3.96 5.56 -10.00
N TYR A 31 5.07 6.29 -10.00
CA TYR A 31 5.88 6.55 -8.79
C TYR A 31 5.06 7.13 -7.65
N ASN A 32 4.27 8.18 -7.91
CA ASN A 32 3.52 8.87 -6.86
C ASN A 32 2.54 7.92 -6.16
N PHE A 33 1.79 7.13 -6.93
CA PHE A 33 0.83 6.17 -6.36
C PHE A 33 1.55 5.03 -5.65
N ARG A 34 2.60 4.45 -6.25
CA ARG A 34 3.40 3.40 -5.63
C ARG A 34 3.93 3.82 -4.27
N HIS A 35 4.57 4.98 -4.18
CA HIS A 35 5.14 5.49 -2.94
C HIS A 35 4.06 5.87 -1.91
N TYR A 36 2.99 6.53 -2.36
CA TYR A 36 1.87 6.89 -1.49
C TYR A 36 1.21 5.66 -0.86
N PHE A 37 0.79 4.68 -1.67
CA PHE A 37 0.09 3.50 -1.19
C PHE A 37 1.00 2.60 -0.34
N VAL A 38 2.30 2.51 -0.65
CA VAL A 38 3.26 1.80 0.21
C VAL A 38 3.35 2.46 1.58
N ARG A 39 3.50 3.80 1.64
CA ARG A 39 3.55 4.54 2.91
C ARG A 39 2.26 4.40 3.69
N ARG A 40 1.12 4.65 3.05
CA ARG A 40 -0.21 4.56 3.64
C ARG A 40 -0.48 3.16 4.20
N THR A 41 -0.15 2.11 3.45
CA THR A 41 -0.28 0.72 3.92
C THR A 41 0.53 0.49 5.20
N LYS A 42 1.80 0.92 5.23
CA LYS A 42 2.63 0.78 6.45
C LYS A 42 2.05 1.53 7.64
N GLU A 43 1.56 2.75 7.44
CA GLU A 43 0.91 3.54 8.50
C GLU A 43 -0.36 2.86 9.01
N THR A 44 -1.26 2.45 8.12
CA THR A 44 -2.50 1.77 8.49
C THR A 44 -2.23 0.52 9.31
N PHE A 45 -1.27 -0.33 8.91
CA PHE A 45 -0.98 -1.56 9.65
C PHE A 45 -0.21 -1.34 10.95
N ARG A 46 0.56 -0.25 11.07
CA ARG A 46 1.11 0.18 12.36
C ARG A 46 0.01 0.60 13.33
N ASN A 47 -1.01 1.31 12.84
CA ASN A 47 -2.17 1.69 13.65
C ASN A 47 -2.99 0.47 14.08
N ILE A 48 -3.17 -0.52 13.18
CA ILE A 48 -3.81 -1.80 13.52
C ILE A 48 -3.01 -2.55 14.59
N GLN A 49 -1.67 -2.53 14.50
CA GLN A 49 -0.82 -3.18 15.49
C GLN A 49 -0.91 -2.54 16.89
N SER A 50 -1.11 -1.23 16.97
CA SER A 50 -1.22 -0.50 18.24
C SER A 50 -2.63 -0.51 18.86
N GLU A 51 -3.64 -1.01 18.16
CA GLU A 51 -5.01 -1.04 18.66
C GLU A 51 -5.24 -2.27 19.56
N GLU A 52 -5.83 -2.03 20.74
CA GLU A 52 -6.08 -3.05 21.74
C GLU A 52 -7.55 -3.49 21.78
N ASP A 53 -8.47 -2.64 21.31
CA ASP A 53 -9.90 -2.94 21.31
C ASP A 53 -10.25 -3.98 20.22
N PRO A 54 -10.74 -5.17 20.60
CA PRO A 54 -11.08 -6.23 19.65
C PRO A 54 -12.16 -5.84 18.64
N GLN A 55 -13.11 -4.97 19.00
CA GLN A 55 -14.16 -4.53 18.07
C GLN A 55 -13.61 -3.54 17.04
N LYS A 56 -12.77 -2.59 17.46
CA LYS A 56 -12.09 -1.69 16.53
C LYS A 56 -11.14 -2.44 15.61
N LEU A 57 -10.37 -3.40 16.12
CA LEU A 57 -9.52 -4.26 15.29
C LEU A 57 -10.30 -4.97 14.19
N ARG A 58 -11.49 -5.48 14.50
CA ARG A 58 -12.37 -6.11 13.51
C ARG A 58 -12.81 -5.13 12.43
N THR A 59 -13.24 -3.93 12.82
CA THR A 59 -13.64 -2.87 11.88
C THR A 59 -12.46 -2.45 10.99
N MET A 60 -11.30 -2.15 11.59
CA MET A 60 -10.09 -1.76 10.85
C MET A 60 -9.62 -2.85 9.88
N TYR A 61 -9.70 -4.12 10.29
CA TYR A 61 -9.38 -5.25 9.42
C TYR A 61 -10.36 -5.35 8.24
N ALA A 62 -11.67 -5.25 8.52
CA ALA A 62 -12.69 -5.28 7.47
C ALA A 62 -12.52 -4.13 6.46
N ASP A 63 -12.18 -2.93 6.95
CA ASP A 63 -11.93 -1.79 6.09
C ASP A 63 -10.63 -1.94 5.29
N ALA A 64 -9.56 -2.49 5.89
CA ALA A 64 -8.34 -2.81 5.16
C ALA A 64 -8.56 -3.87 4.07
N VAL A 65 -9.46 -4.84 4.27
CA VAL A 65 -9.85 -5.80 3.23
C VAL A 65 -10.58 -5.11 2.07
N LYS A 66 -11.51 -4.19 2.37
CA LYS A 66 -12.19 -3.40 1.33
C LYS A 66 -11.19 -2.55 0.55
N GLU A 67 -10.29 -1.89 1.26
CA GLU A 67 -9.25 -1.02 0.69
C GLU A 67 -8.30 -1.81 -0.21
N LEU A 68 -7.88 -3.02 0.20
CA LEU A 68 -7.08 -3.90 -0.65
C LEU A 68 -7.73 -4.14 -2.02
N ASN A 69 -9.05 -4.35 -2.05
CA ASN A 69 -9.76 -4.54 -3.31
C ASN A 69 -9.80 -3.27 -4.16
N VAL A 70 -9.90 -2.09 -3.54
CA VAL A 70 -9.79 -0.79 -4.23
C VAL A 70 -8.40 -0.64 -4.82
N ILE A 71 -7.34 -0.81 -4.01
CA ILE A 71 -5.94 -0.71 -4.43
C ILE A 71 -5.65 -1.67 -5.60
N ARG A 72 -6.16 -2.90 -5.57
CA ARG A 72 -6.00 -3.87 -6.66
C ARG A 72 -6.57 -3.37 -7.98
N ARG A 73 -7.82 -2.88 -7.97
CA ARG A 73 -8.45 -2.35 -9.20
C ARG A 73 -7.70 -1.12 -9.70
N SER A 74 -7.35 -0.21 -8.79
CA SER A 74 -6.61 1.01 -9.13
C SER A 74 -5.22 0.71 -9.70
N ALA A 75 -4.53 -0.31 -9.20
CA ALA A 75 -3.24 -0.73 -9.74
C ALA A 75 -3.37 -1.26 -11.17
N ILE A 76 -4.38 -2.09 -11.45
CA ILE A 76 -4.65 -2.61 -12.81
C ILE A 76 -4.94 -1.46 -13.78
N VAL A 77 -5.82 -0.53 -13.41
CA VAL A 77 -6.14 0.63 -14.25
C VAL A 77 -4.90 1.51 -14.47
N ASN A 78 -4.09 1.73 -13.43
CA ASN A 78 -2.86 2.50 -13.55
C ASN A 78 -1.81 1.82 -14.43
N GLN A 79 -1.76 0.49 -14.47
CA GLN A 79 -0.90 -0.25 -15.39
C GLN A 79 -1.43 -0.15 -16.83
N LEU A 80 -2.73 -0.28 -17.04
CA LEU A 80 -3.35 -0.20 -18.37
C LEU A 80 -3.18 1.18 -19.03
N TYR A 81 -3.28 2.25 -18.24
CA TYR A 81 -3.16 3.63 -18.68
C TYR A 81 -1.87 4.29 -18.16
N GLY A 82 -0.83 3.50 -17.92
CA GLY A 82 0.46 4.00 -17.44
C GLY A 82 1.14 4.87 -18.50
N GLY A 83 1.57 6.07 -18.10
CA GLY A 83 2.36 6.97 -18.96
C GLY A 83 3.85 6.68 -18.92
N TRP A 84 4.64 7.54 -19.56
CA TRP A 84 6.09 7.49 -19.48
C TRP A 84 6.60 7.71 -18.06
N ARG A 85 7.76 7.13 -17.76
CA ARG A 85 8.43 7.32 -16.47
C ARG A 85 8.74 8.80 -16.25
N LEU A 86 8.52 9.26 -15.02
CA LEU A 86 8.86 10.63 -14.63
C LEU A 86 10.38 10.82 -14.61
N ALA A 87 10.85 12.07 -14.75
CA ALA A 87 12.28 12.41 -14.65
C ALA A 87 12.92 12.05 -13.29
N VAL A 88 12.10 11.86 -12.25
CA VAL A 88 12.55 11.38 -10.93
C VAL A 88 12.69 9.86 -10.85
N GLU A 89 12.16 9.13 -11.84
CA GLU A 89 12.23 7.67 -11.92
C GLU A 89 13.38 7.18 -12.81
N SER A 90 13.93 8.06 -13.66
CA SER A 90 15.13 7.76 -14.43
C SER A 90 16.34 7.72 -13.50
N GLU A 91 17.04 6.59 -13.51
CA GLU A 91 18.37 6.50 -12.91
C GLU A 91 19.28 7.48 -13.66
N ARG A 92 19.72 8.53 -12.96
CA ARG A 92 20.77 9.41 -13.51
C ARG A 92 22.05 8.61 -13.51
N ARG A 93 22.62 8.40 -14.69
CA ARG A 93 23.96 7.85 -14.77
C ARG A 93 24.94 8.90 -14.23
N PRO A 94 26.07 8.49 -13.62
CA PRO A 94 27.04 9.44 -13.07
C PRO A 94 27.46 10.51 -14.07
N GLU A 95 27.58 10.16 -15.36
CA GLU A 95 27.88 11.10 -16.44
C GLU A 95 26.81 12.17 -16.72
N ASP A 96 25.55 11.94 -16.31
CA ASP A 96 24.44 12.86 -16.51
C ASP A 96 24.27 13.84 -15.30
N ILE A 97 25.07 13.66 -14.24
CA ILE A 97 25.05 14.52 -13.04
C ILE A 97 25.96 15.72 -13.30
N ARG A 98 25.37 16.84 -13.72
CA ARG A 98 26.08 18.11 -13.87
C ARG A 98 26.31 18.75 -12.50
N GLU A 99 27.55 19.14 -12.20
CA GLU A 99 27.88 19.90 -11.00
C GLU A 99 27.65 21.40 -11.23
N ARG A 100 27.51 22.16 -10.14
CA ARG A 100 27.36 23.62 -10.22
C ARG A 100 28.67 24.22 -10.74
N GLY A 101 28.72 24.45 -12.05
CA GLY A 101 29.91 24.94 -12.76
C GLY A 101 29.98 24.44 -14.21
N ASP A 102 29.24 23.37 -14.53
CA ASP A 102 29.18 22.77 -15.86
C ASP A 102 28.15 23.49 -16.74
N THR A 103 28.46 24.73 -17.16
CA THR A 103 27.76 25.37 -18.30
C THR A 103 28.29 24.86 -19.63
#